data_AF-A0A7N2R0D9-F1
#
_entry.id   AF-A0A7N2R0D9-F1
#
_cell.length_a   1.000
_cell.length_b   1.000
_cell.length_c   1.000
_cell.angle_alpha   90.00
_cell.angle_beta   90.00
_cell.angle_gamma   90.00
#
_symmetry.space_group_name_H-M   'P 1'
#
loop_
_entity.id
_entity.type
_entity.pdbx_description
1 polymer ?
#
loop_
_entity_poly.entity_id
_entity_poly.type
_entity_poly.pdbx_seq_one_letter_code
_entity_poly.pdbx_strand_id
1 'polypeptide(L)'
;MATTVTLPSMIIPRSWNSKLSSPHQNGPFWAKKTPSISSTLSLSSTKISRSSSSTTLPAALPFDLSPPPIDHDFLDALTLSGTKVSDDGIVETFDNDDEALDAVDNGVVVVDLSHYGRIRVSGEDRIQFLHNQSTADFECLHEGQGCDTVFVTPTARTIDLSHAWIMKNAVLLVVSPVTCQSITEMLNKYIFPADKVEIQDISKQTSLFVLVGPRSNQVMEGLNLGDLVGQPYGTHRHFSVNGMPVTVGVGNVISEEGFSLLLTPAAAESVWKTILSLGAIPMGSNAWEKLRVLQGRPAPQKELTNEFNVLEAHLWNSISQNKGCYKGQETISRLVTYDGVKQRLWGIRLSAPAEPGSPITINGKKVGKITSYASGRKESEHFGLGYIKRQAASEGDTVFVGDDITGTVVEVPFLAQQCPPSRGSSS
;
A
#
# COMPACT_ATOMS: atom_id res chain seq x y z
N MET A 1 -57.51 -43.10 6.93
CA MET A 1 -57.64 -41.63 7.03
C MET A 1 -56.30 -41.09 7.47
N ALA A 2 -55.66 -40.33 6.59
CA ALA A 2 -54.32 -39.77 6.76
C ALA A 2 -54.39 -38.49 7.59
N THR A 3 -53.42 -38.30 8.49
CA THR A 3 -52.93 -36.94 8.82
C THR A 3 -51.45 -37.05 9.14
N THR A 4 -50.63 -36.73 8.14
CA THR A 4 -49.18 -36.60 8.23
C THR A 4 -48.87 -35.17 8.65
N VAL A 5 -48.14 -34.97 9.76
CA VAL A 5 -47.58 -33.67 10.14
C VAL A 5 -46.08 -33.75 9.91
N THR A 6 -45.61 -32.99 8.92
CA THR A 6 -44.20 -32.88 8.52
C THR A 6 -43.55 -31.75 9.32
N LEU A 7 -42.49 -32.07 10.09
CA LEU A 7 -41.62 -31.08 10.73
C LEU A 7 -40.56 -30.60 9.73
N PRO A 8 -40.24 -29.29 9.65
CA PRO A 8 -39.17 -28.81 8.80
C PRO A 8 -37.80 -29.14 9.43
N SER A 9 -36.95 -29.75 8.61
CA SER A 9 -35.56 -30.09 8.89
C SER A 9 -34.71 -28.86 9.20
N MET A 10 -33.95 -28.95 10.29
CA MET A 10 -32.84 -28.06 10.65
C MET A 10 -31.90 -27.83 9.47
N ILE A 11 -31.72 -26.57 9.10
CA ILE A 11 -30.71 -26.14 8.13
C ILE A 11 -29.42 -25.83 8.91
N ILE A 12 -28.41 -26.67 8.68
CA ILE A 12 -27.01 -26.46 9.05
C ILE A 12 -26.46 -25.33 8.16
N PRO A 13 -25.84 -24.25 8.68
CA PRO A 13 -25.23 -23.24 7.82
C PRO A 13 -24.00 -23.83 7.14
N ARG A 14 -24.09 -23.96 5.81
CA ARG A 14 -22.99 -24.34 4.93
C ARG A 14 -21.98 -23.19 4.81
N SER A 15 -20.72 -23.53 5.08
CA SER A 15 -19.49 -23.16 4.36
C SER A 15 -19.46 -21.82 3.62
N TRP A 16 -18.46 -21.01 4.00
CA TRP A 16 -17.90 -19.92 3.22
C TRP A 16 -17.77 -20.31 1.75
N ASN A 17 -18.53 -19.61 0.90
CA ASN A 17 -18.34 -19.55 -0.53
C ASN A 17 -18.72 -18.13 -0.95
N SER A 18 -17.83 -17.17 -0.66
CA SER A 18 -17.82 -15.93 -1.41
C SER A 18 -17.35 -16.26 -2.82
N LYS A 19 -18.22 -16.03 -3.80
CA LYS A 19 -17.85 -16.03 -5.20
C LYS A 19 -16.76 -14.96 -5.37
N LEU A 20 -15.51 -15.41 -5.50
CA LEU A 20 -14.44 -14.65 -6.10
C LEU A 20 -14.91 -14.23 -7.50
N SER A 21 -15.29 -12.96 -7.63
CA SER A 21 -15.22 -12.25 -8.90
C SER A 21 -13.79 -12.40 -9.42
N SER A 22 -13.69 -12.90 -10.65
CA SER A 22 -12.44 -13.28 -11.30
C SER A 22 -11.38 -12.18 -11.20
N PRO A 23 -10.10 -12.51 -10.92
CA PRO A 23 -9.05 -11.51 -10.96
C PRO A 23 -8.89 -11.04 -12.41
N HIS A 24 -9.01 -9.72 -12.62
CA HIS A 24 -8.57 -9.07 -13.85
C HIS A 24 -7.08 -9.39 -14.05
N GLN A 25 -6.80 -10.25 -15.02
CA GLN A 25 -5.45 -10.52 -15.49
C GLN A 25 -4.89 -9.25 -16.15
N ASN A 26 -4.11 -8.47 -15.40
CA ASN A 26 -3.19 -7.51 -16.01
C ASN A 26 -1.99 -8.29 -16.56
N GLY A 27 -2.13 -8.76 -17.80
CA GLY A 27 -1.01 -9.27 -18.60
C GLY A 27 -0.15 -8.12 -19.15
N PRO A 28 1.12 -8.38 -19.50
CA PRO A 28 2.03 -7.35 -20.01
C PRO A 28 1.59 -6.89 -21.41
N PHE A 29 1.51 -5.57 -21.59
CA PHE A 29 1.20 -4.88 -22.84
C PHE A 29 2.33 -5.11 -23.87
N TRP A 30 2.14 -6.01 -24.83
CA TRP A 30 3.00 -6.13 -26.02
C TRP A 30 2.32 -5.45 -27.22
N ALA A 31 2.70 -4.21 -27.52
CA ALA A 31 2.27 -3.53 -28.74
C ALA A 31 3.07 -4.05 -29.94
N LYS A 32 2.47 -4.93 -30.76
CA LYS A 32 2.98 -5.26 -32.09
C LYS A 32 2.76 -4.09 -33.04
N LYS A 33 3.85 -3.50 -33.56
CA LYS A 33 3.85 -2.57 -34.70
C LYS A 33 3.17 -3.22 -35.91
N THR A 34 2.21 -2.52 -36.52
CA THR A 34 1.81 -2.72 -37.92
C THR A 34 1.57 -1.36 -38.60
N PRO A 35 1.79 -1.26 -39.93
CA PRO A 35 2.23 -0.03 -40.59
C PRO A 35 1.10 0.92 -41.00
N SER A 36 1.51 2.18 -41.18
CA SER A 36 0.73 3.32 -41.68
C SER A 36 0.12 3.09 -43.06
N ILE A 37 -1.16 3.45 -43.23
CA ILE A 37 -1.76 3.75 -44.53
C ILE A 37 -2.29 5.18 -44.46
N SER A 38 -1.73 6.04 -45.31
CA SER A 38 -2.23 7.39 -45.56
C SER A 38 -3.47 7.33 -46.45
N SER A 39 -4.48 8.13 -46.12
CA SER A 39 -5.48 8.54 -47.10
C SER A 39 -5.77 10.02 -46.93
N THR A 40 -5.53 10.73 -48.03
CA THR A 40 -5.71 12.16 -48.18
C THR A 40 -7.14 12.42 -48.61
N LEU A 41 -7.88 13.25 -47.86
CA LEU A 41 -9.12 13.86 -48.34
C LEU A 41 -9.08 15.35 -48.04
N SER A 42 -9.06 16.13 -49.12
CA SER A 42 -9.25 17.57 -49.13
C SER A 42 -10.74 17.88 -49.30
N LEU A 43 -11.26 18.90 -48.60
CA LEU A 43 -12.06 19.96 -49.22
C LEU A 43 -12.46 21.08 -48.23
N SER A 44 -12.14 22.29 -48.69
CA SER A 44 -12.81 23.60 -48.56
C SER A 44 -13.19 24.16 -47.18
N SER A 45 -12.51 25.26 -46.88
CA SER A 45 -12.82 26.31 -45.92
C SER A 45 -14.17 27.00 -46.18
N THR A 46 -14.96 27.19 -45.12
CA THR A 46 -15.91 28.31 -45.03
C THR A 46 -15.66 29.04 -43.72
N LYS A 47 -15.30 30.33 -43.80
CA LYS A 47 -15.09 31.21 -42.65
C LYS A 47 -16.43 31.54 -42.02
N ILE A 48 -16.60 31.24 -40.73
CA ILE A 48 -17.61 31.85 -39.86
C ILE A 48 -16.90 32.38 -38.62
N SER A 49 -17.15 33.65 -38.33
CA SER A 49 -16.48 34.46 -37.30
C SER A 49 -16.84 34.04 -35.88
N ARG A 50 -15.83 34.12 -35.01
CA ARG A 50 -15.82 33.80 -33.58
C ARG A 50 -16.84 34.59 -32.74
N SER A 51 -17.52 33.89 -31.83
CA SER A 51 -17.62 34.29 -30.42
C SER A 51 -17.92 33.06 -29.55
N SER A 52 -16.87 32.32 -29.17
CA SER A 52 -16.97 31.30 -28.12
C SER A 52 -16.08 31.72 -26.97
N SER A 53 -16.70 32.14 -25.87
CA SER A 53 -16.07 32.25 -24.56
C SER A 53 -15.56 30.86 -24.17
N SER A 54 -14.28 30.61 -24.42
CA SER A 54 -13.60 29.44 -23.89
C SER A 54 -13.39 29.68 -22.39
N THR A 55 -14.24 29.07 -21.57
CA THR A 55 -13.93 28.88 -20.16
C THR A 55 -12.77 27.90 -20.09
N THR A 56 -11.56 28.43 -20.04
CA THR A 56 -10.35 27.67 -19.74
C THR A 56 -10.55 27.05 -18.36
N LEU A 57 -10.56 25.72 -18.29
CA LEU A 57 -10.38 25.01 -17.02
C LEU A 57 -9.08 25.52 -16.39
N PRO A 58 -9.07 25.93 -15.11
CA PRO A 58 -7.83 26.36 -14.48
C PRO A 58 -6.84 25.18 -14.50
N ALA A 59 -5.63 25.46 -14.98
CA ALA A 59 -4.52 24.53 -14.88
C ALA A 59 -4.39 24.07 -13.41
N ALA A 60 -4.21 22.76 -13.19
CA ALA A 60 -3.95 22.21 -11.87
C ALA A 60 -2.83 23.05 -11.21
N LEU A 61 -3.16 23.66 -10.07
CA LEU A 61 -2.22 24.49 -9.33
C LEU A 61 -0.99 23.65 -8.97
N PRO A 62 0.24 24.16 -9.10
CA PRO A 62 1.41 23.48 -8.57
C PRO A 62 1.17 23.19 -7.07
N PHE A 63 1.56 22.00 -6.61
CA PHE A 63 1.54 21.64 -5.19
C PHE A 63 2.58 22.52 -4.46
N ASP A 64 2.14 23.73 -4.09
CA ASP A 64 2.87 24.73 -3.35
C ASP A 64 2.88 24.34 -1.87
N LEU A 65 4.09 24.15 -1.33
CA LEU A 65 4.36 23.74 0.05
C LEU A 65 4.56 24.94 0.98
N SER A 66 4.25 26.16 0.52
CA SER A 66 4.33 27.36 1.36
C SER A 66 3.53 27.15 2.66
N PRO A 67 4.15 27.34 3.84
CA PRO A 67 3.53 26.99 5.10
C PRO A 67 2.29 27.88 5.34
N PRO A 68 1.11 27.28 5.62
CA PRO A 68 -0.05 28.04 6.04
C PRO A 68 0.13 28.59 7.47
N PRO A 69 -0.67 29.59 7.88
CA PRO A 69 -0.64 30.10 9.25
C PRO A 69 -0.87 28.98 10.27
N ILE A 70 -0.02 28.98 11.29
CA ILE A 70 0.05 27.97 12.36
C ILE A 70 -1.03 28.31 13.39
N ASP A 71 -2.24 27.75 13.27
CA ASP A 71 -3.23 27.87 14.37
C ASP A 71 -4.34 26.79 14.39
N HIS A 72 -4.06 25.61 13.85
CA HIS A 72 -4.98 24.47 13.97
C HIS A 72 -4.19 23.23 14.37
N ASP A 73 -4.12 22.95 15.66
CA ASP A 73 -3.56 21.69 16.15
C ASP A 73 -4.58 20.59 15.82
N PHE A 74 -4.35 19.86 14.74
CA PHE A 74 -5.26 18.81 14.26
C PHE A 74 -5.61 17.79 15.37
N LEU A 75 -4.68 17.55 16.29
CA LEU A 75 -4.88 16.66 17.45
C LEU A 75 -5.97 17.18 18.40
N ASP A 76 -6.11 18.49 18.57
CA ASP A 76 -7.19 19.09 19.37
C ASP A 76 -8.57 18.93 18.71
N ALA A 77 -8.60 18.77 17.38
CA ALA A 77 -9.85 18.50 16.65
C ALA A 77 -10.26 17.01 16.70
N LEU A 78 -9.37 16.11 17.12
CA LEU A 78 -9.61 14.66 17.24
C LEU A 78 -10.19 14.26 18.60
N THR A 79 -10.58 15.21 19.45
CA THR A 79 -11.06 14.93 20.82
C THR A 79 -12.43 14.24 20.83
N LEU A 80 -12.41 12.94 20.57
CA LEU A 80 -13.44 11.98 20.96
C LEU A 80 -13.14 11.49 22.37
N SER A 81 -14.19 11.09 23.11
CA SER A 81 -13.99 10.45 24.41
C SER A 81 -13.22 9.13 24.21
N GLY A 82 -12.11 8.94 24.93
CA GLY A 82 -11.31 7.71 24.84
C GLY A 82 -10.11 7.78 23.90
N THR A 83 -9.91 8.86 23.14
CA THR A 83 -8.72 9.04 22.29
C THR A 83 -7.44 8.99 23.12
N LYS A 84 -6.50 8.11 22.73
CA LYS A 84 -5.14 8.07 23.27
C LYS A 84 -4.15 8.45 22.18
N VAL A 85 -3.23 9.35 22.52
CA VAL A 85 -2.19 9.85 21.61
C VAL A 85 -0.84 9.58 22.27
N SER A 86 0.11 9.06 21.50
CA SER A 86 1.48 8.85 21.97
C SER A 86 2.23 10.19 22.13
N ASP A 87 3.38 10.16 22.79
CA ASP A 87 4.25 11.34 22.94
C ASP A 87 4.70 11.94 21.59
N ASP A 88 4.74 11.12 20.54
CA ASP A 88 5.10 11.52 19.17
C ASP A 88 3.91 12.08 18.37
N GLY A 89 2.74 12.27 19.00
CA GLY A 89 1.54 12.82 18.36
C GLY A 89 0.80 11.81 17.47
N ILE A 90 1.02 10.50 17.65
CA ILE A 90 0.33 9.45 16.90
C ILE A 90 -0.91 9.03 17.67
N VAL A 91 -2.08 9.07 17.02
CA VAL A 91 -3.30 8.55 17.65
C VAL A 91 -3.25 7.03 17.71
N GLU A 92 -3.13 6.48 18.91
CA GLU A 92 -3.02 5.04 19.15
C GLU A 92 -4.38 4.35 19.03
N THR A 93 -5.42 4.97 19.61
CA THR A 93 -6.78 4.44 19.61
C THR A 93 -7.79 5.57 19.82
N PHE A 94 -9.01 5.39 19.30
CA PHE A 94 -10.18 6.21 19.62
C PHE A 94 -11.16 5.46 20.56
N ASP A 95 -10.67 4.44 21.27
CA ASP A 95 -11.47 3.52 22.11
C ASP A 95 -12.53 2.73 21.32
N ASN A 96 -12.24 2.47 20.04
CA ASN A 96 -13.14 1.83 19.09
C ASN A 96 -12.42 0.80 18.18
N ASP A 97 -11.27 0.28 18.59
CA ASP A 97 -10.39 -0.55 17.74
C ASP A 97 -11.12 -1.71 17.07
N ASP A 98 -12.02 -2.40 17.78
CA ASP A 98 -12.78 -3.54 17.26
C ASP A 98 -13.85 -3.10 16.24
N GLU A 99 -14.53 -1.97 16.49
CA GLU A 99 -15.49 -1.37 15.56
C GLU A 99 -14.80 -0.91 14.28
N ALA A 100 -13.65 -0.24 14.43
CA ALA A 100 -12.83 0.19 13.31
C ALA A 100 -12.36 -1.00 12.48
N LEU A 101 -11.90 -2.09 13.12
CA LEU A 101 -11.55 -3.31 12.40
C LEU A 101 -12.75 -3.89 11.63
N ASP A 102 -13.93 -4.05 12.25
CA ASP A 102 -15.14 -4.55 11.56
C ASP A 102 -15.53 -3.68 10.35
N ALA A 103 -15.41 -2.35 10.49
CA ALA A 103 -15.72 -1.41 9.41
C ALA A 103 -14.79 -1.52 8.19
N VAL A 104 -13.60 -2.12 8.31
CA VAL A 104 -12.77 -2.45 7.14
C VAL A 104 -13.49 -3.38 6.18
N ASP A 105 -14.30 -4.32 6.68
CA ASP A 105 -14.97 -5.33 5.85
C ASP A 105 -16.38 -4.90 5.41
N ASN A 106 -17.06 -4.10 6.23
CA ASN A 106 -18.49 -3.82 6.05
C ASN A 106 -18.81 -2.33 5.87
N GLY A 107 -17.81 -1.45 6.01
CA GLY A 107 -17.95 -0.01 6.07
C GLY A 107 -16.78 0.73 5.42
N VAL A 108 -16.33 1.77 6.10
CA VAL A 108 -15.15 2.56 5.71
C VAL A 108 -14.49 3.12 6.97
N VAL A 109 -13.17 3.06 7.00
CA VAL A 109 -12.36 3.69 8.04
C VAL A 109 -11.50 4.79 7.47
N VAL A 110 -11.16 5.75 8.32
CA VAL A 110 -10.13 6.76 8.06
C VAL A 110 -9.02 6.67 9.10
N VAL A 111 -7.79 6.68 8.63
CA VAL A 111 -6.59 6.59 9.47
C VAL A 111 -5.71 7.80 9.20
N ASP A 112 -5.22 8.45 10.26
CA ASP A 112 -4.14 9.43 10.13
C ASP A 112 -2.77 8.74 10.14
N LEU A 113 -2.10 8.77 8.98
CA LEU A 113 -0.75 8.28 8.77
C LEU A 113 0.25 9.41 8.57
N SER A 114 -0.03 10.60 9.11
CA SER A 114 0.87 11.76 9.02
C SER A 114 2.23 11.58 9.71
N HIS A 115 2.47 10.44 10.37
CA HIS A 115 3.77 10.04 10.90
C HIS A 115 4.64 9.26 9.90
N TYR A 116 4.08 8.77 8.77
CA TYR A 116 4.85 8.11 7.72
C TYR A 116 5.78 9.08 6.99
N GLY A 117 6.92 8.62 6.47
CA GLY A 117 7.82 9.50 5.73
C GLY A 117 7.24 9.89 4.38
N ARG A 118 7.33 11.18 4.00
CA ARG A 118 6.99 11.69 2.67
C ARG A 118 8.20 12.39 2.07
N ILE A 119 8.82 11.74 1.08
CA ILE A 119 10.02 12.24 0.41
C ILE A 119 9.65 12.71 -0.99
N ARG A 120 9.89 13.99 -1.26
CA ARG A 120 9.75 14.60 -2.58
C ARG A 120 11.07 14.52 -3.33
N VAL A 121 11.04 13.93 -4.51
CA VAL A 121 12.17 13.83 -5.44
C VAL A 121 11.87 14.69 -6.66
N SER A 122 12.55 15.82 -6.81
CA SER A 122 12.34 16.79 -7.90
C SER A 122 13.56 16.88 -8.81
N GLY A 123 13.42 17.64 -9.91
CA GLY A 123 14.46 17.84 -10.92
C GLY A 123 14.22 17.05 -12.20
N GLU A 124 14.97 17.38 -13.25
CA GLU A 124 14.80 16.81 -14.59
C GLU A 124 15.14 15.31 -14.63
N ASP A 125 16.10 14.87 -13.82
CA ASP A 125 16.61 13.49 -13.84
C ASP A 125 15.91 12.57 -12.82
N ARG A 126 14.89 13.07 -12.08
CA ARG A 126 14.23 12.37 -10.96
C ARG A 126 13.73 10.96 -11.28
N ILE A 127 13.18 10.75 -12.49
CA ILE A 127 12.63 9.47 -12.92
C ILE A 127 13.75 8.46 -13.12
N GLN A 128 14.77 8.83 -13.91
CA GLN A 128 15.93 7.99 -14.16
C GLN A 128 16.68 7.66 -12.87
N PHE A 129 16.84 8.66 -12.00
CA PHE A 129 17.48 8.50 -10.70
C PHE A 129 16.76 7.44 -9.87
N LEU A 130 15.44 7.56 -9.65
CA LEU A 130 14.67 6.57 -8.89
C LEU A 130 14.57 5.20 -9.56
N HIS A 131 14.54 5.17 -10.90
CA HIS A 131 14.66 3.94 -11.67
C HIS A 131 15.94 3.18 -11.31
N ASN A 132 17.05 3.87 -11.05
CA ASN A 132 18.33 3.24 -10.70
C ASN A 132 18.47 2.94 -9.20
N GLN A 133 17.72 3.63 -8.33
CA GLN A 133 17.84 3.49 -6.87
C GLN A 133 16.92 2.44 -6.22
N SER A 134 15.86 2.01 -6.90
CA SER A 134 14.84 1.12 -6.31
C SER A 134 14.42 0.02 -7.29
N THR A 135 13.52 -0.89 -6.90
CA THR A 135 13.20 -2.09 -7.70
C THR A 135 12.13 -1.88 -8.77
N ALA A 136 11.26 -0.87 -8.67
CA ALA A 136 10.20 -0.62 -9.65
C ALA A 136 10.71 0.01 -10.95
N ASP A 137 10.02 -0.22 -12.06
CA ASP A 137 10.30 0.43 -13.33
C ASP A 137 9.61 1.78 -13.42
N PHE A 138 10.35 2.86 -13.14
CA PHE A 138 9.81 4.22 -13.18
C PHE A 138 9.68 4.80 -14.59
N GLU A 139 10.37 4.23 -15.59
CA GLU A 139 10.41 4.80 -16.94
C GLU A 139 9.13 4.50 -17.74
N CYS A 140 8.37 3.48 -17.31
CA CYS A 140 7.07 3.14 -17.89
C CYS A 140 5.90 3.92 -17.27
N LEU A 141 6.15 4.77 -16.28
CA LEU A 141 5.14 5.54 -15.57
C LEU A 141 5.07 6.99 -16.05
N HIS A 142 3.88 7.56 -15.99
CA HIS A 142 3.56 8.91 -16.40
C HIS A 142 2.89 9.69 -15.27
N GLU A 143 2.78 11.01 -15.44
CA GLU A 143 2.07 11.89 -14.51
C GLU A 143 0.67 11.35 -14.18
N GLY A 144 0.30 11.37 -12.90
CA GLY A 144 -0.98 10.84 -12.41
C GLY A 144 -0.97 9.33 -12.17
N GLN A 145 0.14 8.64 -12.39
CA GLN A 145 0.31 7.21 -12.09
C GLN A 145 1.22 6.98 -10.87
N GLY A 146 1.17 5.78 -10.33
CA GLY A 146 1.93 5.40 -9.16
C GLY A 146 2.25 3.92 -9.15
N CYS A 147 3.16 3.52 -8.26
CA CYS A 147 3.56 2.14 -8.09
C CYS A 147 4.06 1.88 -6.67
N ASP A 148 4.13 0.60 -6.31
CA ASP A 148 4.93 0.18 -5.16
C ASP A 148 6.35 -0.13 -5.63
N THR A 149 7.35 0.29 -4.84
CA THR A 149 8.77 0.02 -5.07
C THR A 149 9.44 -0.42 -3.78
N VAL A 150 10.51 -1.19 -3.89
CA VAL A 150 11.30 -1.63 -2.74
C VAL A 150 12.66 -0.94 -2.77
N PHE A 151 13.04 -0.38 -1.63
CA PHE A 151 14.42 0.03 -1.40
C PHE A 151 15.21 -1.15 -0.84
N VAL A 152 16.34 -1.47 -1.46
CA VAL A 152 17.17 -2.61 -1.06
C VAL A 152 18.64 -2.21 -0.91
N THR A 153 19.38 -3.00 -0.13
CA THR A 153 20.84 -2.91 -0.08
C THR A 153 21.47 -3.51 -1.35
N PRO A 154 22.78 -3.30 -1.61
CA PRO A 154 23.47 -3.95 -2.72
C PRO A 154 23.42 -5.49 -2.68
N THR A 155 23.20 -6.08 -1.51
CA THR A 155 23.02 -7.53 -1.30
C THR A 155 21.54 -7.94 -1.24
N ALA A 156 20.64 -7.10 -1.78
CA ALA A 156 19.20 -7.33 -1.88
C ALA A 156 18.47 -7.53 -0.53
N ARG A 157 19.01 -6.99 0.56
CA ARG A 157 18.29 -6.91 1.84
C ARG A 157 17.26 -5.80 1.78
N THR A 158 16.06 -6.07 2.27
CA THR A 158 14.97 -5.12 2.17
C THR A 158 15.11 -4.03 3.23
N ILE A 159 15.13 -2.78 2.78
CA ILE A 159 15.12 -1.59 3.63
C ILE A 159 13.67 -1.21 3.91
N ASP A 160 12.88 -1.04 2.84
CA ASP A 160 11.48 -0.61 2.95
C ASP A 160 10.66 -0.95 1.70
N LEU A 161 9.35 -1.07 1.89
CA LEU A 161 8.36 -1.14 0.82
C LEU A 161 7.65 0.22 0.74
N SER A 162 7.97 0.97 -0.31
CA SER A 162 7.53 2.34 -0.52
C SER A 162 6.45 2.44 -1.59
N HIS A 163 5.55 3.41 -1.42
CA HIS A 163 4.58 3.79 -2.44
C HIS A 163 5.02 5.07 -3.15
N ALA A 164 4.93 5.12 -4.48
CA ALA A 164 5.39 6.24 -5.28
C ALA A 164 4.27 6.83 -6.15
N TRP A 165 4.18 8.16 -6.21
CA TRP A 165 3.31 8.90 -7.13
C TRP A 165 4.13 9.79 -8.06
N ILE A 166 3.90 9.65 -9.36
CA ILE A 166 4.52 10.46 -10.39
C ILE A 166 3.72 11.75 -10.55
N MET A 167 4.21 12.82 -9.94
CA MET A 167 3.65 14.16 -10.06
C MET A 167 4.27 14.90 -11.25
N LYS A 168 3.62 15.98 -11.69
CA LYS A 168 4.08 16.81 -12.81
C LYS A 168 5.56 17.18 -12.76
N ASN A 169 6.04 17.64 -11.60
CA ASN A 169 7.40 18.15 -11.39
C ASN A 169 8.19 17.39 -10.30
N ALA A 170 7.66 16.28 -9.80
CA ALA A 170 8.28 15.52 -8.73
C ALA A 170 7.85 14.04 -8.78
N VAL A 171 8.54 13.19 -8.04
CA VAL A 171 8.01 11.91 -7.57
C VAL A 171 7.86 12.02 -6.06
N LEU A 172 6.68 11.71 -5.56
CA LEU A 172 6.45 11.59 -4.12
C LEU A 172 6.64 10.14 -3.72
N LEU A 173 7.46 9.89 -2.71
CA LEU A 173 7.62 8.60 -2.06
C LEU A 173 6.97 8.66 -0.68
N VAL A 174 6.10 7.71 -0.38
CA VAL A 174 5.64 7.40 0.97
C VAL A 174 6.44 6.21 1.47
N VAL A 175 7.13 6.39 2.60
CA VAL A 175 8.02 5.41 3.22
C VAL A 175 7.63 5.21 4.68
N SER A 176 8.08 4.10 5.28
CA SER A 176 7.83 3.83 6.69
C SER A 176 8.48 4.91 7.59
N PRO A 177 7.88 5.23 8.76
CA PRO A 177 8.42 6.29 9.64
C PRO A 177 9.91 6.07 9.99
N VAL A 178 10.26 4.84 10.35
CA VAL A 178 11.61 4.46 10.82
C VAL A 178 12.68 4.45 9.73
N THR A 179 12.29 4.50 8.45
CA THR A 179 13.19 4.44 7.29
C THR A 179 13.31 5.78 6.56
N CYS A 180 12.46 6.77 6.86
CA CYS A 180 12.43 8.05 6.14
C CYS A 180 13.80 8.73 6.08
N GLN A 181 14.44 8.90 7.24
CA GLN A 181 15.75 9.56 7.32
C GLN A 181 16.82 8.75 6.57
N SER A 182 16.92 7.44 6.83
CA SER A 182 17.96 6.61 6.22
C SER A 182 17.80 6.47 4.70
N ILE A 183 16.56 6.45 4.18
CA ILE A 183 16.30 6.49 2.74
C ILE A 183 16.68 7.85 2.17
N THR A 184 16.32 8.96 2.84
CA THR A 184 16.69 10.31 2.40
C THR A 184 18.21 10.48 2.31
N GLU A 185 18.95 10.06 3.34
CA GLU A 185 20.42 10.08 3.37
C GLU A 185 21.02 9.18 2.28
N MET A 186 20.46 7.98 2.10
CA MET A 186 20.89 7.06 1.06
C MET A 186 20.72 7.69 -0.32
N LEU A 187 19.56 8.27 -0.64
CA LEU A 187 19.31 8.89 -1.94
C LEU A 187 20.27 10.06 -2.17
N ASN A 188 20.42 10.97 -1.21
CA ASN A 188 21.34 12.10 -1.32
C ASN A 188 22.78 11.68 -1.62
N LYS A 189 23.25 10.56 -1.07
CA LYS A 189 24.60 10.02 -1.31
C LYS A 189 24.86 9.64 -2.77
N TYR A 190 23.82 9.33 -3.53
CA TYR A 190 23.94 8.92 -4.94
C TYR A 190 23.72 10.05 -5.94
N ILE A 191 23.57 11.29 -5.47
CA ILE A 191 23.46 12.47 -6.32
C ILE A 191 24.87 13.02 -6.59
N PHE A 192 25.26 13.04 -7.85
CA PHE A 192 26.52 13.62 -8.31
C PHE A 192 26.31 15.07 -8.79
N PRO A 193 27.36 15.90 -8.87
CA PRO A 193 27.23 17.32 -9.25
C PRO A 193 26.57 17.60 -10.60
N ALA A 194 26.52 16.62 -11.50
CA ALA A 194 25.88 16.75 -12.82
C ALA A 194 24.39 16.36 -12.81
N ASP A 195 23.91 15.69 -11.75
CA ASP A 195 22.53 15.22 -11.66
C ASP A 195 21.61 16.38 -11.31
N LYS A 196 20.53 16.54 -12.07
CA LYS A 196 19.47 17.50 -11.77
C LYS A 196 18.40 16.82 -10.94
N VAL A 197 18.74 16.53 -9.68
CA VAL A 197 17.87 15.88 -8.70
C VAL A 197 17.95 16.60 -7.36
N GLU A 198 16.81 16.78 -6.71
CA GLU A 198 16.71 17.29 -5.34
C GLU A 198 15.84 16.35 -4.51
N ILE A 199 16.24 16.09 -3.27
CA ILE A 199 15.53 15.23 -2.33
C ILE A 199 15.12 16.07 -1.12
N GLN A 200 13.83 16.10 -0.84
CA GLN A 200 13.28 16.84 0.29
C GLN A 200 12.36 15.95 1.11
N ASP A 201 12.60 15.87 2.42
CA ASP A 201 11.62 15.34 3.36
C ASP A 201 10.54 16.40 3.62
N ILE A 202 9.32 16.14 3.15
CA ILE A 202 8.16 17.03 3.28
C ILE A 202 7.16 16.51 4.33
N SER A 203 7.60 15.58 5.19
CA SER A 203 6.76 14.94 6.20
C SER A 203 6.08 15.92 7.14
N LYS A 204 6.81 16.96 7.57
CA LYS A 204 6.27 18.02 8.46
C LYS A 204 5.44 19.08 7.72
N GLN A 205 5.46 19.08 6.39
CA GLN A 205 4.77 20.05 5.54
C GLN A 205 3.46 19.51 4.99
N THR A 206 3.17 18.23 5.23
CA THR A 206 2.02 17.52 4.67
C THR A 206 1.39 16.59 5.71
N SER A 207 0.11 16.27 5.52
CA SER A 207 -0.62 15.23 6.24
C SER A 207 -0.97 14.10 5.28
N LEU A 208 -1.10 12.88 5.78
CA LEU A 208 -1.45 11.71 4.97
C LEU A 208 -2.60 10.96 5.65
N PHE A 209 -3.77 10.99 5.02
CA PHE A 209 -4.91 10.19 5.46
C PHE A 209 -5.11 9.01 4.52
N VAL A 210 -5.58 7.91 5.08
CA VAL A 210 -5.92 6.71 4.31
C VAL A 210 -7.37 6.32 4.61
N LEU A 211 -8.12 6.09 3.53
CA LEU A 211 -9.43 5.46 3.56
C LEU A 211 -9.28 3.98 3.23
N VAL A 212 -9.90 3.11 4.02
CA VAL A 212 -9.95 1.66 3.76
C VAL A 212 -11.37 1.14 3.92
N GLY A 213 -11.76 0.22 3.06
CA GLY A 213 -13.00 -0.54 3.16
C GLY A 213 -13.94 -0.32 1.97
N PRO A 214 -14.92 -1.23 1.78
CA PRO A 214 -15.73 -1.29 0.57
C PRO A 214 -16.66 -0.09 0.37
N ARG A 215 -16.94 0.69 1.42
CA ARG A 215 -17.74 1.94 1.31
C ARG A 215 -16.89 3.19 1.10
N SER A 216 -15.57 3.06 0.95
CA SER A 216 -14.68 4.19 0.64
C SER A 216 -15.09 4.91 -0.65
N ASN A 217 -15.61 4.19 -1.65
CA ASN A 217 -16.15 4.77 -2.87
C ASN A 217 -17.30 5.78 -2.61
N GLN A 218 -18.18 5.51 -1.64
CA GLN A 218 -19.29 6.42 -1.29
C GLN A 218 -18.77 7.70 -0.64
N VAL A 219 -17.73 7.61 0.20
CA VAL A 219 -17.05 8.77 0.77
C VAL A 219 -16.43 9.61 -0.35
N MET A 220 -15.76 8.96 -1.31
CA MET A 220 -15.18 9.65 -2.46
C MET A 220 -16.23 10.35 -3.33
N GLU A 221 -17.37 9.71 -3.58
CA GLU A 221 -18.52 10.35 -4.26
C GLU A 221 -19.02 11.58 -3.49
N GLY A 222 -19.20 11.46 -2.16
CA GLY A 222 -19.62 12.56 -1.30
C GLY A 222 -18.63 13.74 -1.26
N LEU A 223 -17.34 13.47 -1.48
CA LEU A 223 -16.29 14.49 -1.62
C LEU A 223 -16.21 15.11 -3.03
N ASN A 224 -17.09 14.69 -3.96
CA ASN A 224 -17.01 15.03 -5.39
C ASN A 224 -15.72 14.55 -6.07
N LEU A 225 -15.19 13.41 -5.63
CA LEU A 225 -13.98 12.75 -6.14
C LEU A 225 -14.27 11.41 -6.82
N GLY A 226 -15.53 11.19 -7.22
CA GLY A 226 -16.00 9.94 -7.84
C GLY A 226 -15.26 9.53 -9.12
N ASP A 227 -14.60 10.48 -9.81
CA ASP A 227 -13.75 10.20 -10.99
C ASP A 227 -12.59 9.22 -10.71
N LEU A 228 -12.16 9.10 -9.45
CA LEU A 228 -11.11 8.17 -9.04
C LEU A 228 -11.64 6.77 -8.74
N VAL A 229 -12.95 6.62 -8.52
CA VAL A 229 -13.57 5.31 -8.21
C VAL A 229 -13.42 4.38 -9.40
N GLY A 230 -12.91 3.16 -9.13
CA GLY A 230 -12.67 2.14 -10.16
C GLY A 230 -11.47 2.41 -11.07
N GLN A 231 -10.70 3.49 -10.86
CA GLN A 231 -9.44 3.69 -11.58
C GLN A 231 -8.37 2.69 -11.11
N PRO A 232 -7.36 2.40 -11.94
CA PRO A 232 -6.26 1.50 -11.54
C PRO A 232 -5.51 1.99 -10.28
N TYR A 233 -4.98 1.06 -9.49
CA TYR A 233 -4.11 1.35 -8.34
C TYR A 233 -2.96 2.31 -8.72
N GLY A 234 -2.66 3.26 -7.84
CA GLY A 234 -1.65 4.30 -8.07
C GLY A 234 -2.11 5.47 -8.94
N THR A 235 -3.29 5.38 -9.56
CA THR A 235 -3.91 6.55 -10.24
C THR A 235 -4.17 7.63 -9.20
N HIS A 236 -3.68 8.84 -9.45
CA HIS A 236 -3.87 9.97 -8.54
C HIS A 236 -4.17 11.27 -9.29
N ARG A 237 -4.84 12.18 -8.59
CA ARG A 237 -5.21 13.50 -9.11
C ARG A 237 -5.00 14.58 -8.06
N HIS A 238 -4.77 15.80 -8.54
CA HIS A 238 -4.60 16.99 -7.73
C HIS A 238 -5.89 17.81 -7.72
N PHE A 239 -6.28 18.26 -6.54
CA PHE A 239 -7.47 19.03 -6.24
C PHE A 239 -7.13 20.21 -5.33
N SER A 240 -8.12 21.06 -5.05
CA SER A 240 -7.99 22.12 -4.06
C SER A 240 -9.23 22.16 -3.16
N VAL A 241 -9.00 22.31 -1.86
CA VAL A 241 -10.04 22.52 -0.84
C VAL A 241 -9.77 23.88 -0.19
N ASN A 242 -10.69 24.84 -0.35
CA ASN A 242 -10.53 26.21 0.15
C ASN A 242 -9.20 26.88 -0.29
N GLY A 243 -8.74 26.60 -1.51
CA GLY A 243 -7.46 27.11 -2.03
C GLY A 243 -6.23 26.31 -1.59
N MET A 244 -6.37 25.34 -0.68
CA MET A 244 -5.28 24.48 -0.23
C MET A 244 -5.14 23.24 -1.14
N PRO A 245 -3.93 22.84 -1.53
CA PRO A 245 -3.74 21.72 -2.44
C PRO A 245 -3.96 20.37 -1.73
N VAL A 246 -4.62 19.46 -2.44
CA VAL A 246 -4.91 18.09 -2.00
C VAL A 246 -4.60 17.13 -3.15
N THR A 247 -3.87 16.06 -2.88
CA THR A 247 -3.66 14.98 -3.85
C THR A 247 -4.37 13.74 -3.35
N VAL A 248 -5.19 13.11 -4.19
CA VAL A 248 -5.88 11.87 -3.84
C VAL A 248 -5.52 10.79 -4.84
N GLY A 249 -5.10 9.64 -4.32
CA GLY A 249 -4.69 8.47 -5.09
C GLY A 249 -5.49 7.23 -4.74
N VAL A 250 -5.71 6.37 -5.73
CA VAL A 250 -6.31 5.05 -5.56
C VAL A 250 -5.30 4.11 -4.92
N GLY A 251 -5.74 3.40 -3.89
CA GLY A 251 -4.93 2.51 -3.09
C GLY A 251 -4.33 3.16 -1.85
N ASN A 252 -3.64 2.35 -1.07
CA ASN A 252 -3.04 2.77 0.18
C ASN A 252 -1.81 1.95 0.54
N VAL A 253 -1.11 2.38 1.60
CA VAL A 253 0.13 1.76 2.05
C VAL A 253 -0.05 0.39 2.70
N ILE A 254 -1.25 -0.21 2.73
CA ILE A 254 -1.45 -1.63 3.04
C ILE A 254 -1.92 -2.46 1.83
N SER A 255 -2.09 -1.81 0.67
CA SER A 255 -2.60 -2.39 -0.58
C SER A 255 -4.01 -2.99 -0.47
N GLU A 256 -4.82 -2.43 0.44
CA GLU A 256 -6.26 -2.72 0.51
C GLU A 256 -7.05 -1.81 -0.45
N GLU A 257 -8.31 -2.17 -0.74
CA GLU A 257 -9.22 -1.27 -1.45
C GLU A 257 -9.42 0.02 -0.64
N GLY A 258 -9.27 1.15 -1.32
CA GLY A 258 -9.42 2.47 -0.70
C GLY A 258 -8.60 3.54 -1.40
N PHE A 259 -8.32 4.61 -0.66
CA PHE A 259 -7.70 5.82 -1.19
C PHE A 259 -6.70 6.42 -0.20
N SER A 260 -5.69 7.09 -0.71
CA SER A 260 -4.75 7.88 0.09
C SER A 260 -4.89 9.35 -0.26
N LEU A 261 -4.92 10.21 0.75
CA LEU A 261 -5.07 11.64 0.62
C LEU A 261 -3.83 12.33 1.20
N LEU A 262 -3.06 12.99 0.35
CA LEU A 262 -1.97 13.87 0.76
C LEU A 262 -2.50 15.30 0.83
N LEU A 263 -2.42 15.89 2.01
CA LEU A 263 -3.02 17.17 2.34
C LEU A 263 -1.95 18.14 2.84
N THR A 264 -2.22 19.43 2.79
CA THR A 264 -1.53 20.38 3.67
C THR A 264 -2.11 20.30 5.09
N PRO A 265 -1.34 20.56 6.15
CA PRO A 265 -1.84 20.57 7.53
C PRO A 265 -3.09 21.44 7.73
N ALA A 266 -3.16 22.62 7.10
CA ALA A 266 -4.33 23.50 7.19
C ALA A 266 -5.61 22.94 6.55
N ALA A 267 -5.52 21.96 5.65
CA ALA A 267 -6.69 21.29 5.09
C ALA A 267 -7.10 20.03 5.90
N ALA A 268 -6.20 19.52 6.75
CA ALA A 268 -6.35 18.22 7.41
C ALA A 268 -7.62 18.15 8.26
N GLU A 269 -7.84 19.12 9.15
CA GLU A 269 -9.01 19.15 10.04
C GLU A 269 -10.34 19.16 9.27
N SER A 270 -10.46 20.05 8.28
CA SER A 270 -11.69 20.18 7.47
C SER A 270 -11.99 18.90 6.69
N VAL A 271 -10.96 18.29 6.09
CA VAL A 271 -11.09 17.06 5.32
C VAL A 271 -11.48 15.90 6.24
N TRP A 272 -10.83 15.77 7.40
CA TRP A 272 -11.14 14.75 8.39
C TRP A 272 -12.59 14.82 8.86
N LYS A 273 -13.07 16.01 9.29
CA LYS A 273 -14.46 16.22 9.71
C LYS A 273 -15.47 15.86 8.62
N THR A 274 -15.16 16.17 7.36
CA THR A 274 -16.02 15.84 6.23
C THR A 274 -16.06 14.34 5.96
N ILE A 275 -14.90 13.66 6.05
CA ILE A 275 -14.83 12.20 5.91
C ILE A 275 -15.65 11.49 6.99
N LEU A 276 -15.55 11.95 8.25
CA LEU A 276 -16.35 11.40 9.35
C LEU A 276 -17.86 11.64 9.15
N SER A 277 -18.27 12.82 8.69
CA SER A 277 -19.69 13.13 8.44
C SER A 277 -20.29 12.32 7.29
N LEU A 278 -19.44 11.80 6.40
CA LEU A 278 -19.81 10.85 5.34
C LEU A 278 -19.84 9.38 5.81
N GLY A 279 -19.63 9.13 7.11
CA GLY A 279 -19.82 7.83 7.74
C GLY A 279 -18.54 6.99 7.88
N ALA A 280 -17.36 7.56 7.68
CA ALA A 280 -16.11 6.88 8.00
C ALA A 280 -15.89 6.79 9.51
N ILE A 281 -15.37 5.65 9.96
CA ILE A 281 -15.00 5.41 11.36
C ILE A 281 -13.51 5.75 11.53
N PRO A 282 -13.11 6.57 12.53
CA PRO A 282 -11.71 6.85 12.77
C PRO A 282 -11.02 5.58 13.31
N MET A 283 -9.81 5.31 12.82
CA MET A 283 -9.00 4.17 13.23
C MET A 283 -7.64 4.66 13.73
N GLY A 284 -7.25 4.23 14.94
CA GLY A 284 -5.95 4.51 15.53
C GLY A 284 -4.85 3.55 15.06
N SER A 285 -3.60 3.85 15.41
CA SER A 285 -2.43 3.09 15.00
C SER A 285 -2.39 1.65 15.54
N ASN A 286 -3.03 1.37 16.69
CA ASN A 286 -3.12 0.02 17.24
C ASN A 286 -3.94 -0.91 16.34
N ALA A 287 -5.15 -0.48 15.97
CA ALA A 287 -6.00 -1.21 15.03
C ALA A 287 -5.37 -1.28 13.63
N TRP A 288 -4.70 -0.22 13.19
CA TRP A 288 -3.94 -0.20 11.93
C TRP A 288 -2.83 -1.26 11.88
N GLU A 289 -2.05 -1.38 12.97
CA GLU A 289 -0.99 -2.38 13.09
C GLU A 289 -1.55 -3.81 13.10
N LYS A 290 -2.67 -4.05 13.80
CA LYS A 290 -3.38 -5.35 13.73
C LYS A 290 -3.81 -5.66 12.30
N LEU A 291 -4.41 -4.69 11.60
CA LEU A 291 -4.84 -4.85 10.21
C LEU A 291 -3.65 -5.19 9.30
N ARG A 292 -2.52 -4.48 9.42
CA ARG A 292 -1.30 -4.77 8.66
C ARG A 292 -0.85 -6.23 8.82
N VAL A 293 -0.83 -6.73 10.07
CA VAL A 293 -0.45 -8.12 10.39
C VAL A 293 -1.43 -9.12 9.77
N LEU A 294 -2.74 -8.88 9.91
CA LEU A 294 -3.79 -9.73 9.33
C LEU A 294 -3.73 -9.76 7.80
N GLN A 295 -3.41 -8.61 7.18
CA GLN A 295 -3.22 -8.51 5.74
C GLN A 295 -1.94 -9.19 5.27
N GLY A 296 -0.95 -9.34 6.15
CA GLY A 296 0.33 -9.94 5.81
C GLY A 296 1.33 -8.97 5.20
N ARG A 297 1.15 -7.67 5.40
CA ARG A 297 2.06 -6.68 4.85
C ARG A 297 3.33 -6.57 5.69
N PRO A 298 4.52 -6.82 5.13
CA PRO A 298 5.77 -6.73 5.89
C PRO A 298 6.13 -5.27 6.20
N ALA A 299 6.75 -5.04 7.36
CA ALA A 299 7.23 -3.73 7.79
C ALA A 299 8.72 -3.71 8.15
N PRO A 300 9.42 -2.56 8.02
CA PRO A 300 10.78 -2.38 8.54
C PRO A 300 10.91 -2.71 10.02
N GLN A 301 12.09 -3.19 10.42
CA GLN A 301 12.42 -3.67 11.77
C GLN A 301 11.65 -4.91 12.24
N LYS A 302 10.63 -5.36 11.51
CA LYS A 302 9.87 -6.60 11.75
C LYS A 302 10.22 -7.64 10.69
N GLU A 303 9.49 -7.63 9.57
CA GLU A 303 9.72 -8.53 8.45
C GLU A 303 10.80 -8.05 7.49
N LEU A 304 10.99 -6.73 7.36
CA LEU A 304 11.98 -6.13 6.47
C LEU A 304 13.22 -5.76 7.30
N THR A 305 14.21 -6.63 7.24
CA THR A 305 15.46 -6.50 8.00
C THR A 305 16.65 -6.95 7.15
N ASN A 306 17.86 -6.79 7.68
CA ASN A 306 19.07 -7.29 7.04
C ASN A 306 19.19 -8.83 6.99
N GLU A 307 18.31 -9.56 7.68
CA GLU A 307 18.31 -11.02 7.67
C GLU A 307 17.66 -11.61 6.41
N PHE A 308 16.65 -10.92 5.88
CA PHE A 308 15.80 -11.41 4.81
C PHE A 308 16.07 -10.65 3.51
N ASN A 309 15.98 -11.35 2.39
CA ASN A 309 16.00 -10.68 1.09
C ASN A 309 14.57 -10.40 0.58
N VAL A 310 14.47 -9.52 -0.42
CA VAL A 310 13.19 -9.04 -0.94
C VAL A 310 12.28 -10.16 -1.48
N LEU A 311 12.84 -11.23 -2.04
CA LEU A 311 12.06 -12.37 -2.56
C LEU A 311 11.57 -13.30 -1.44
N GLU A 312 12.33 -13.41 -0.35
CA GLU A 312 11.90 -14.13 0.86
C GLU A 312 10.77 -13.37 1.58
N ALA A 313 10.82 -12.04 1.59
CA ALA A 313 9.72 -11.18 2.03
C ALA A 313 8.48 -11.25 1.12
N HIS A 314 8.59 -12.01 0.02
CA HIS A 314 7.53 -12.28 -0.94
C HIS A 314 7.02 -11.01 -1.64
N LEU A 315 7.89 -10.04 -1.93
CA LEU A 315 7.52 -8.77 -2.58
C LEU A 315 7.70 -8.82 -4.10
N TRP A 316 7.18 -9.88 -4.74
CA TRP A 316 7.44 -10.15 -6.16
C TRP A 316 6.89 -9.08 -7.10
N ASN A 317 5.70 -8.53 -6.83
CA ASN A 317 5.07 -7.57 -7.73
C ASN A 317 5.72 -6.18 -7.69
N SER A 318 6.47 -5.88 -6.63
CA SER A 318 7.16 -4.60 -6.46
C SER A 318 8.58 -4.61 -7.07
N ILE A 319 8.94 -5.66 -7.83
CA ILE A 319 10.27 -5.82 -8.44
C ILE A 319 10.14 -5.95 -9.95
N SER A 320 10.71 -5.00 -10.69
CA SER A 320 10.88 -5.18 -12.12
C SER A 320 12.03 -6.14 -12.40
N GLN A 321 11.73 -7.19 -13.18
CA GLN A 321 12.70 -8.16 -13.67
C GLN A 321 13.26 -7.79 -15.06
N ASN A 322 12.60 -6.84 -15.73
CA ASN A 322 12.83 -6.54 -17.15
C ASN A 322 13.37 -5.12 -17.40
N LYS A 323 13.81 -4.42 -16.34
CA LYS A 323 14.39 -3.08 -16.45
C LYS A 323 15.92 -3.08 -16.38
N GLY A 324 16.52 -1.90 -16.54
CA GLY A 324 17.96 -1.68 -16.46
C GLY A 324 18.57 -1.92 -15.08
N CYS A 325 19.82 -1.50 -14.91
CA CYS A 325 20.56 -1.70 -13.67
C CYS A 325 19.94 -0.92 -12.50
N TYR A 326 19.70 -1.62 -11.39
CA TYR A 326 19.32 -0.98 -10.13
C TYR A 326 20.04 -1.63 -8.95
N LYS A 327 20.06 -0.93 -7.82
CA LYS A 327 20.71 -1.40 -6.60
C LYS A 327 20.17 -2.76 -6.16
N GLY A 328 21.06 -3.74 -5.96
CA GLY A 328 20.69 -5.09 -5.51
C GLY A 328 20.24 -6.05 -6.62
N GLN A 329 20.07 -5.58 -7.86
CA GLN A 329 19.60 -6.39 -8.99
C GLN A 329 20.41 -7.67 -9.19
N GLU A 330 21.76 -7.60 -9.18
CA GLU A 330 22.61 -8.78 -9.41
C GLU A 330 22.29 -9.92 -8.44
N THR A 331 22.06 -9.59 -7.17
CA THR A 331 21.70 -10.58 -6.14
C THR A 331 20.30 -11.13 -6.38
N ILE A 332 19.33 -10.28 -6.68
CA ILE A 332 17.94 -10.69 -6.99
C ILE A 332 17.92 -11.61 -8.21
N SER A 333 18.55 -11.22 -9.31
CA SER A 333 18.61 -12.01 -10.54
C SER A 333 19.26 -13.37 -10.33
N ARG A 334 20.33 -13.46 -9.52
CA ARG A 334 20.92 -14.76 -9.14
C ARG A 334 19.94 -15.64 -8.36
N LEU A 335 19.22 -15.07 -7.39
CA LEU A 335 18.23 -15.83 -6.62
C LEU A 335 17.11 -16.37 -7.51
N VAL A 336 16.64 -15.58 -8.49
CA VAL A 336 15.61 -16.03 -9.45
C VAL A 336 16.16 -17.12 -10.36
N THR A 337 17.32 -16.90 -10.99
CA THR A 337 17.92 -17.83 -11.97
C THR A 337 18.21 -19.20 -11.38
N TYR A 338 18.71 -19.26 -10.15
CA TYR A 338 19.11 -20.52 -9.50
C TYR A 338 18.06 -21.09 -8.53
N ASP A 339 16.83 -20.55 -8.54
CA ASP A 339 15.78 -20.90 -7.58
C ASP A 339 16.27 -20.85 -6.11
N GLY A 340 17.08 -19.84 -5.81
CA GLY A 340 17.86 -19.71 -4.57
C GLY A 340 17.09 -19.23 -3.35
N VAL A 341 15.78 -19.00 -3.46
CA VAL A 341 14.92 -18.55 -2.36
C VAL A 341 14.65 -19.73 -1.41
N LYS A 342 15.19 -19.67 -0.20
CA LYS A 342 15.20 -20.80 0.76
C LYS A 342 14.10 -20.73 1.81
N GLN A 343 13.45 -19.58 1.97
CA GLN A 343 12.40 -19.33 2.95
C GLN A 343 11.43 -18.29 2.40
N ARG A 344 10.26 -18.19 3.02
CA ARG A 344 9.21 -17.24 2.65
C ARG A 344 8.52 -16.74 3.90
N LEU A 345 8.06 -15.49 3.87
CA LEU A 345 7.15 -14.91 4.84
C LEU A 345 5.75 -15.52 4.71
N TRP A 346 5.16 -15.92 5.82
CA TRP A 346 3.84 -16.53 5.91
C TRP A 346 2.98 -15.87 6.98
N GLY A 347 1.66 -15.92 6.80
CA GLY A 347 0.70 -15.77 7.89
C GLY A 347 0.57 -17.07 8.68
N ILE A 348 0.34 -16.93 9.99
CA ILE A 348 0.19 -18.06 10.90
C ILE A 348 -0.97 -17.77 11.85
N ARG A 349 -2.01 -18.59 11.81
CA ARG A 349 -3.06 -18.59 12.83
C ARG A 349 -2.54 -19.32 14.04
N LEU A 350 -2.54 -18.68 15.20
CA LEU A 350 -1.96 -19.20 16.44
C LEU A 350 -3.08 -19.59 17.41
N SER A 351 -2.77 -20.53 18.29
CA SER A 351 -3.67 -20.96 19.38
C SER A 351 -3.57 -20.08 20.63
N ALA A 352 -2.50 -19.30 20.76
CA ALA A 352 -2.23 -18.41 21.89
C ALA A 352 -1.36 -17.23 21.42
N PRO A 353 -1.21 -16.16 22.24
CA PRO A 353 -0.27 -15.09 21.96
C PRO A 353 1.16 -15.60 21.79
N ALA A 354 1.88 -15.10 20.77
CA ALA A 354 3.26 -15.49 20.51
C ALA A 354 4.18 -14.27 20.48
N GLU A 355 5.32 -14.37 21.16
CA GLU A 355 6.33 -13.31 21.18
C GLU A 355 7.09 -13.26 19.85
N PRO A 356 7.22 -12.09 19.19
CA PRO A 356 8.13 -11.91 18.07
C PRO A 356 9.56 -12.39 18.39
N GLY A 357 10.17 -13.10 17.45
CA GLY A 357 11.46 -13.78 17.64
C GLY A 357 11.36 -15.24 18.06
N SER A 358 10.18 -15.70 18.54
CA SER A 358 9.95 -17.09 18.90
C SER A 358 10.27 -18.05 17.75
N PRO A 359 10.98 -19.16 18.01
CA PRO A 359 11.32 -20.11 16.96
C PRO A 359 10.07 -20.85 16.47
N ILE A 360 9.99 -21.07 15.16
CA ILE A 360 8.99 -21.95 14.55
C ILE A 360 9.65 -23.32 14.34
N THR A 361 8.99 -24.38 14.81
CA THR A 361 9.47 -25.76 14.71
C THR A 361 8.46 -26.71 14.08
N ILE A 362 8.98 -27.75 13.42
CA ILE A 362 8.22 -28.88 12.89
C ILE A 362 8.98 -30.14 13.30
N ASN A 363 8.29 -31.10 13.93
CA ASN A 363 8.91 -32.33 14.46
C ASN A 363 10.15 -32.03 15.34
N GLY A 364 10.08 -30.99 16.19
CA GLY A 364 11.17 -30.56 17.07
C GLY A 364 12.34 -29.85 16.38
N LYS A 365 12.32 -29.68 15.04
CA LYS A 365 13.39 -29.01 14.29
C LYS A 365 13.01 -27.56 14.00
N LYS A 366 13.93 -26.61 14.25
CA LYS A 366 13.75 -25.20 13.91
C LYS A 366 13.72 -24.97 12.39
N VAL A 367 12.58 -24.46 11.91
CA VAL A 367 12.30 -24.17 10.50
C VAL A 367 12.10 -22.68 10.23
N GLY A 368 11.95 -21.85 11.26
CA GLY A 368 11.63 -20.43 11.08
C GLY A 368 11.66 -19.61 12.37
N LYS A 369 11.11 -18.40 12.29
CA LYS A 369 10.84 -17.52 13.44
C LYS A 369 9.60 -16.65 13.20
N ILE A 370 8.88 -16.32 14.27
CA ILE A 370 7.84 -15.28 14.27
C ILE A 370 8.50 -13.91 14.19
N THR A 371 7.90 -12.99 13.45
CA THR A 371 8.37 -11.61 13.26
C THR A 371 7.35 -10.56 13.70
N SER A 372 6.05 -10.87 13.61
CA SER A 372 4.98 -10.03 14.12
C SER A 372 3.90 -10.88 14.79
N TYR A 373 3.17 -10.27 15.72
CA TYR A 373 2.01 -10.83 16.37
C TYR A 373 0.91 -9.78 16.47
N ALA A 374 -0.35 -10.21 16.32
CA ALA A 374 -1.54 -9.43 16.62
C ALA A 374 -2.63 -10.35 17.18
N SER A 375 -3.46 -9.82 18.08
CA SER A 375 -4.77 -10.42 18.28
C SER A 375 -5.60 -10.26 17.00
N GLY A 376 -6.46 -11.24 16.73
CA GLY A 376 -7.42 -11.18 15.64
C GLY A 376 -8.57 -10.23 15.95
N ARG A 377 -9.63 -10.32 15.16
CA ARG A 377 -10.82 -9.44 15.32
C ARG A 377 -11.61 -9.77 16.58
N LYS A 378 -11.47 -11.01 17.07
CA LYS A 378 -11.91 -11.42 18.40
C LYS A 378 -10.69 -11.61 19.27
N GLU A 379 -10.78 -11.29 20.55
CA GLU A 379 -9.67 -11.46 21.50
C GLU A 379 -9.13 -12.89 21.55
N SER A 380 -9.97 -13.90 21.31
CA SER A 380 -9.59 -15.31 21.25
C SER A 380 -8.83 -15.72 19.98
N GLU A 381 -8.80 -14.86 18.97
CA GLU A 381 -8.08 -15.11 17.74
C GLU A 381 -6.66 -14.56 17.87
N HIS A 382 -5.69 -15.33 17.40
CA HIS A 382 -4.28 -14.96 17.47
C HIS A 382 -3.65 -15.16 16.09
N PHE A 383 -2.90 -14.16 15.65
CA PHE A 383 -2.31 -14.16 14.33
C PHE A 383 -0.86 -13.69 14.40
N GLY A 384 -0.02 -14.25 13.54
CA GLY A 384 1.35 -13.83 13.42
C GLY A 384 1.85 -13.84 11.99
N LEU A 385 2.94 -13.12 11.77
CA LEU A 385 3.76 -13.26 10.58
C LEU A 385 5.07 -13.94 10.97
N GLY A 386 5.60 -14.76 10.07
CA GLY A 386 6.87 -15.43 10.31
C GLY A 386 7.51 -15.98 9.05
N TYR A 387 8.83 -16.08 9.07
CA TYR A 387 9.58 -16.70 7.97
C TYR A 387 9.73 -18.19 8.23
N ILE A 388 9.35 -19.00 7.25
CA ILE A 388 9.49 -20.46 7.29
C ILE A 388 10.30 -20.92 6.08
N LYS A 389 11.22 -21.85 6.29
CA LYS A 389 11.97 -22.51 5.20
C LYS A 389 11.00 -23.09 4.17
N ARG A 390 11.25 -22.81 2.89
CA ARG A 390 10.35 -23.13 1.76
C ARG A 390 10.02 -24.62 1.64
N GLN A 391 10.95 -25.50 2.01
CA GLN A 391 10.75 -26.96 1.96
C GLN A 391 10.11 -27.53 3.23
N ALA A 392 9.88 -26.71 4.25
CA ALA A 392 9.44 -27.17 5.55
C ALA A 392 7.92 -27.09 5.76
N ALA A 393 7.24 -26.15 5.12
CA ALA A 393 5.80 -25.97 5.25
C ALA A 393 5.17 -25.40 3.98
N SER A 394 3.90 -25.74 3.78
CA SER A 394 2.97 -25.18 2.81
C SER A 394 1.73 -24.62 3.52
N GLU A 395 0.84 -23.96 2.78
CA GLU A 395 -0.46 -23.54 3.31
C GLU A 395 -1.22 -24.73 3.92
N GLY A 396 -1.81 -24.52 5.09
CA GLY A 396 -2.57 -25.53 5.84
C GLY A 396 -1.73 -26.40 6.78
N ASP A 397 -0.40 -26.38 6.66
CA ASP A 397 0.47 -27.18 7.54
C ASP A 397 0.45 -26.67 8.98
N THR A 398 0.57 -27.61 9.92
CA THR A 398 0.70 -27.31 11.35
C THR A 398 2.17 -27.07 11.72
N VAL A 399 2.41 -26.04 12.49
CA VAL A 399 3.71 -25.68 13.06
C VAL A 399 3.60 -25.45 14.57
N PHE A 400 4.73 -25.49 15.27
CA PHE A 400 4.81 -25.14 16.69
C PHE A 400 5.66 -23.89 16.87
N VAL A 401 5.23 -22.99 17.75
CA VAL A 401 5.91 -21.74 18.08
C VAL A 401 6.27 -21.75 19.56
N GLY A 402 7.54 -21.52 19.87
CA GLY A 402 8.01 -21.71 21.25
C GLY A 402 7.88 -23.18 21.67
N ASP A 403 7.35 -23.42 22.86
CA ASP A 403 7.26 -24.76 23.45
C ASP A 403 5.86 -25.40 23.30
N ASP A 404 4.79 -24.61 23.28
CA ASP A 404 3.41 -25.09 23.43
C ASP A 404 2.38 -24.46 22.47
N ILE A 405 2.74 -23.40 21.73
CA ILE A 405 1.80 -22.72 20.84
C ILE A 405 1.70 -23.48 19.52
N THR A 406 0.53 -24.04 19.23
CA THR A 406 0.22 -24.61 17.92
C THR A 406 -0.17 -23.49 16.96
N GLY A 407 0.33 -23.55 15.72
CA GLY A 407 -0.05 -22.65 14.64
C GLY A 407 -0.39 -23.38 13.35
N THR A 408 -1.23 -22.76 12.52
CA THR A 408 -1.55 -23.20 11.16
C THR A 408 -1.04 -22.17 10.17
N VAL A 409 -0.22 -22.61 9.22
CA VAL A 409 0.28 -21.74 8.14
C VAL A 409 -0.88 -21.40 7.20
N VAL A 410 -1.02 -20.11 6.88
CA VAL A 410 -2.10 -19.63 6.01
C VAL A 410 -1.57 -18.62 4.99
N GLU A 411 -2.20 -18.58 3.83
CA GLU A 411 -2.06 -17.43 2.93
C GLU A 411 -2.80 -16.23 3.51
N VAL A 412 -2.20 -15.06 3.34
CA VAL A 412 -2.71 -13.77 3.81
C VAL A 412 -2.93 -12.85 2.62
N PRO A 413 -3.94 -11.97 2.66
CA PRO A 413 -4.43 -11.33 1.43
C PRO A 413 -3.36 -10.55 0.66
N PHE A 414 -2.48 -9.80 1.35
CA PHE A 414 -1.38 -9.08 0.70
C PHE A 414 -0.41 -10.03 0.02
N LEU A 415 0.08 -11.05 0.75
CA LEU A 415 1.09 -11.99 0.22
C LEU A 415 0.51 -12.89 -0.88
N ALA A 416 -0.76 -13.26 -0.80
CA ALA A 416 -1.45 -14.07 -1.81
C ALA A 416 -1.49 -13.39 -3.19
N GLN A 417 -1.44 -12.05 -3.23
CA GLN A 417 -1.38 -11.29 -4.48
C GLN A 417 0.04 -11.23 -5.07
N GLN A 418 1.08 -11.51 -4.28
CA GLN A 418 2.49 -11.36 -4.67
C GLN A 418 3.00 -12.60 -5.39
N CYS A 419 2.55 -12.81 -6.62
CA CYS A 419 2.94 -13.98 -7.39
C CYS A 419 4.32 -13.78 -8.06
N PRO A 420 5.24 -14.75 -7.96
CA PRO A 420 6.35 -14.82 -8.89
C PRO A 420 5.78 -14.86 -10.32
N PRO A 421 6.40 -14.18 -11.30
CA PRO A 421 5.96 -14.29 -12.68
C PRO A 421 5.93 -15.76 -13.08
N SER A 422 4.82 -16.18 -13.71
CA SER A 422 4.69 -17.53 -14.24
C SER A 422 5.91 -17.81 -15.09
N ARG A 423 6.68 -18.88 -14.77
CA ARG A 423 7.74 -19.36 -15.66
C ARG A 423 7.06 -19.67 -16.99
N GLY A 424 7.15 -18.76 -17.95
CA GLY A 424 6.68 -19.00 -19.30
C GLY A 424 7.34 -20.29 -19.76
N SER A 425 6.55 -21.22 -20.29
CA SER A 425 7.08 -22.34 -21.05
C SER A 425 8.02 -21.77 -22.09
N SER A 426 9.32 -21.93 -21.90
CA SER A 426 10.32 -21.66 -22.90
C SER A 426 10.02 -22.56 -24.09
N SER A 427 9.41 -21.99 -25.13
CA SER A 427 9.26 -22.58 -26.46
C SER A 427 10.07 -21.78 -27.45
#